data_AF-A0A7K2BZZ7-F1
#
_entry.id   AF-A0A7K2BZZ7-F1
#
_cell.length_a   1.000
_cell.length_b   1.000
_cell.length_c   1.000
_cell.angle_alpha   90.00
_cell.angle_beta   90.00
_cell.angle_gamma   90.00
#
_symmetry.space_group_name_H-M   'P 1'
#
loop_
_entity.id
_entity.type
_entity.pdbx_description
1 polymer ?
#
loop_
_entity_poly.entity_id
_entity_poly.type
_entity_poly.pdbx_seq_one_letter_code
_entity_poly.pdbx_strand_id
1 'polypeptide(L)'
;MFRWPVDSTLCFVLVGALALVGCGREPERTWTPVDGYEVRPLVSPIGQGTGFTEVSSSIAFSNAISTSAFVTNRHVVNGSGVATGDVDGDGLPDVFLPGMEHGSTLYRNQGDWQFEDVTLLANLGLVNPRATGAAFVDVDADGDLDLFVTSLG
;
A
#
# COMPACT_ATOMS: atom_id res chain seq x y z
N MET A 1 27.02 -32.76 15.65
CA MET A 1 28.02 -33.57 14.92
C MET A 1 27.45 -33.89 13.54
N PHE A 2 27.68 -33.01 12.58
CA PHE A 2 27.35 -33.19 11.17
C PHE A 2 28.62 -32.82 10.40
N ARG A 3 29.07 -33.71 9.52
CA ARG A 3 30.40 -33.68 8.91
C ARG A 3 30.19 -33.74 7.39
N TRP A 4 30.47 -32.64 6.71
CA TRP A 4 30.50 -32.59 5.24
C TRP A 4 31.86 -33.08 4.75
N PRO A 5 31.95 -33.93 3.72
CA PRO A 5 33.21 -34.21 3.04
C PRO A 5 33.49 -33.08 2.04
N VAL A 6 34.64 -32.43 2.19
CA VAL A 6 35.20 -31.53 1.17
C VAL A 6 36.12 -32.34 0.27
N ASP A 7 35.61 -32.78 -0.89
CA ASP A 7 36.46 -33.24 -1.99
C ASP A 7 36.85 -32.05 -2.86
N SER A 8 38.12 -31.69 -2.78
CA SER A 8 38.75 -30.47 -3.28
C SER A 8 39.17 -30.55 -4.75
N THR A 9 38.28 -30.95 -5.66
CA THR A 9 38.64 -31.01 -7.11
C THR A 9 37.52 -30.59 -8.08
N LEU A 10 36.35 -30.15 -7.61
CA LEU A 10 35.25 -29.72 -8.49
C LEU A 10 34.72 -28.30 -8.19
N CYS A 11 35.62 -27.32 -7.99
CA CYS A 11 35.22 -25.95 -7.62
C CYS A 11 35.73 -24.83 -8.56
N PHE A 12 36.11 -25.15 -9.81
CA PHE A 12 36.62 -24.13 -10.74
C PHE A 12 35.88 -23.95 -12.07
N VAL A 13 34.78 -24.68 -12.34
CA VAL A 13 34.09 -24.58 -13.64
C VAL A 13 32.63 -24.10 -13.55
N LEU A 14 32.00 -24.07 -12.37
CA LEU A 14 30.58 -23.72 -12.23
C LEU A 14 30.28 -22.32 -11.65
N VAL A 15 31.29 -21.47 -11.45
CA VAL A 15 31.09 -20.05 -11.10
C VAL A 15 31.03 -19.15 -12.36
N GLY A 16 31.42 -19.65 -13.53
CA GLY A 16 31.51 -18.85 -14.75
C GLY A 16 30.21 -18.67 -15.56
N ALA A 17 29.16 -19.45 -15.29
CA ALA A 17 27.98 -19.50 -16.17
C ALA A 17 26.76 -18.70 -15.67
N LEU A 18 26.75 -18.21 -14.42
CA LEU A 18 25.63 -17.43 -13.86
C LEU A 18 25.83 -15.90 -13.88
N ALA A 19 26.90 -15.40 -14.49
CA ALA A 19 27.18 -13.96 -14.54
C ALA A 19 26.73 -13.26 -15.84
N LEU A 20 26.14 -13.98 -16.80
CA LEU A 20 25.87 -13.43 -18.15
C LEU A 20 24.40 -13.12 -18.48
N VAL A 21 23.46 -13.29 -17.54
CA VAL A 21 22.03 -13.00 -17.79
C VAL A 21 21.57 -11.66 -17.14
N GLY A 22 22.44 -10.98 -16.40
CA GLY A 22 22.05 -9.85 -15.54
C GLY A 22 22.38 -8.43 -16.00
N CYS A 23 22.94 -8.22 -17.20
CA CYS A 23 23.35 -6.87 -17.65
C CYS A 23 22.67 -6.49 -18.97
N GLY A 24 21.35 -6.41 -18.97
CA GLY A 24 20.67 -5.48 -19.88
C GLY A 24 21.00 -4.07 -19.42
N ARG A 25 21.87 -3.36 -20.13
CA ARG A 25 22.09 -1.92 -19.91
C ARG A 25 20.71 -1.26 -20.07
N GLU A 26 20.20 -0.57 -19.04
CA GLU A 26 19.05 0.29 -19.26
C GLU A 26 19.40 1.26 -20.39
N PRO A 27 18.52 1.45 -21.39
CA PRO A 27 18.77 2.44 -22.43
C PRO A 27 19.03 3.79 -21.78
N GLU A 28 20.06 4.48 -22.26
CA GLU A 28 20.46 5.79 -21.75
C GLU A 28 19.23 6.71 -21.74
N ARG A 29 18.87 7.19 -20.55
CA ARG A 29 17.63 7.93 -20.33
C ARG A 29 17.84 9.38 -20.77
N THR A 30 17.50 9.70 -22.02
CA THR A 30 17.63 11.05 -22.57
C THR A 30 16.55 11.98 -22.03
N TRP A 31 16.99 13.04 -21.34
CA TRP A 31 16.13 14.14 -20.93
C TRP A 31 16.08 15.20 -22.03
N THR A 32 14.90 15.78 -22.26
CA THR A 32 14.70 16.87 -23.23
C THR A 32 14.27 18.14 -22.49
N PRO A 33 14.97 19.27 -22.67
CA PRO A 33 14.55 20.54 -22.08
C PRO A 33 13.31 21.10 -22.81
N VAL A 34 12.28 21.46 -22.05
CA VAL A 34 11.05 22.12 -22.53
C VAL A 34 10.65 23.19 -21.50
N ASP A 35 10.57 24.45 -21.91
CA ASP A 35 10.14 25.59 -21.08
C ASP A 35 10.84 25.72 -19.70
N GLY A 36 12.14 25.41 -19.64
CA GLY A 36 12.93 25.45 -18.40
C GLY A 36 12.81 24.20 -17.52
N TYR A 37 12.08 23.19 -17.97
CA TYR A 37 11.99 21.87 -17.34
C TYR A 37 12.74 20.82 -18.15
N GLU A 38 13.20 19.77 -17.50
CA GLU A 38 13.67 18.56 -18.17
C GLU A 38 12.54 17.53 -18.16
N VAL A 39 12.04 17.18 -19.35
CA VAL A 39 10.98 16.18 -19.52
C VAL A 39 11.53 14.92 -20.14
N ARG A 40 10.95 13.77 -19.77
CA ARG A 40 11.20 12.49 -20.44
C ARG A 40 9.88 11.77 -20.71
N PRO A 41 9.67 11.21 -21.90
CA PRO A 41 8.57 10.30 -22.14
C PRO A 41 8.70 9.06 -21.24
N LEU A 42 7.61 8.71 -20.55
CA LEU A 42 7.57 7.47 -19.78
C LEU A 42 7.42 6.30 -20.76
N VAL A 43 8.45 5.47 -20.92
CA VAL A 43 8.33 4.22 -21.66
C VAL A 43 7.57 3.24 -20.77
N SER A 44 6.27 3.05 -21.04
CA SER A 44 5.46 2.05 -20.33
C SER A 44 5.91 0.65 -20.77
N PRO A 45 6.39 -0.22 -19.85
CA PRO A 45 6.69 -1.61 -20.17
C PRO A 45 5.45 -2.42 -20.60
N ILE A 46 4.25 -1.86 -20.38
CA ILE A 46 2.96 -2.54 -20.45
C ILE A 46 2.19 -2.17 -21.75
N GLY A 47 2.83 -1.45 -22.67
CA GLY A 47 2.21 -1.03 -23.95
C GLY A 47 1.25 0.14 -23.82
N GLN A 48 0.25 0.21 -24.72
CA GLN A 48 -0.76 1.27 -24.81
C GLN A 48 -1.89 1.00 -23.80
N GLY A 49 -1.64 1.20 -22.52
CA GLY A 49 -2.65 1.02 -21.47
C GLY A 49 -2.19 1.60 -20.14
N THR A 50 -3.13 1.75 -19.20
CA THR A 50 -2.82 2.25 -17.85
C THR A 50 -2.01 1.24 -17.03
N GLY A 51 -1.97 -0.02 -17.46
CA GLY A 51 -1.39 -1.12 -16.68
C GLY A 51 -2.30 -1.61 -15.55
N PHE A 52 -3.52 -1.07 -15.44
CA PHE A 52 -4.51 -1.45 -14.43
C PHE A 52 -5.70 -2.11 -15.12
N THR A 53 -6.24 -3.15 -14.47
CA THR A 53 -7.52 -3.77 -14.84
C THR A 53 -8.49 -3.50 -13.72
N GLU A 54 -9.71 -3.10 -14.07
CA GLU A 54 -10.77 -2.91 -13.09
C GLU A 54 -11.13 -4.26 -12.46
N VAL A 55 -11.26 -4.24 -11.14
CA VAL A 55 -11.72 -5.38 -10.33
C VAL A 55 -12.91 -4.93 -9.52
N SER A 56 -13.97 -5.74 -9.54
CA SER A 56 -15.11 -5.54 -8.67
C SER A 56 -14.73 -5.88 -7.22
N SER A 57 -15.12 -5.04 -6.27
CA SER A 57 -15.01 -5.34 -4.83
C SER A 57 -16.31 -5.01 -4.11
N SER A 58 -16.50 -5.55 -2.90
CA SER A 58 -17.65 -5.20 -2.05
C SER A 58 -17.40 -4.00 -1.15
N ILE A 59 -16.26 -3.29 -1.28
CA ILE A 59 -15.98 -2.08 -0.52
C ILE A 59 -16.97 -0.99 -0.91
N ALA A 60 -17.71 -0.47 0.08
CA ALA A 60 -18.70 0.57 -0.09
C ALA A 60 -18.38 1.76 0.82
N PHE A 61 -17.39 2.56 0.43
CA PHE A 61 -16.90 3.70 1.20
C PHE A 61 -16.89 4.98 0.37
N SER A 62 -17.27 6.11 0.98
CA SER A 62 -17.16 7.44 0.37
C SER A 62 -16.80 8.47 1.43
N ASN A 63 -15.70 9.17 1.21
CA ASN A 63 -15.28 10.30 2.05
C ASN A 63 -15.91 11.61 1.54
N ALA A 64 -17.24 11.69 1.60
CA ALA A 64 -17.97 12.88 1.20
C ALA A 64 -17.80 14.00 2.24
N ILE A 65 -17.64 15.22 1.75
CA ILE A 65 -17.45 16.43 2.56
C ILE A 65 -18.54 17.44 2.20
N SER A 66 -19.26 17.92 3.20
CA SER A 66 -20.25 18.98 3.04
C SER A 66 -19.59 20.29 2.59
N THR A 67 -20.26 21.05 1.72
CA THR A 67 -19.79 22.37 1.30
C THR A 67 -19.60 23.31 2.50
N SER A 68 -20.45 23.19 3.52
CA SER A 68 -20.30 23.92 4.78
C SER A 68 -18.98 23.63 5.47
N ALA A 69 -18.60 22.35 5.64
CA ALA A 69 -17.34 22.00 6.27
C ALA A 69 -16.13 22.47 5.46
N PHE A 70 -16.18 22.34 4.13
CA PHE A 70 -15.14 22.85 3.23
C PHE A 70 -14.95 24.38 3.36
N VAL A 71 -16.04 25.14 3.40
CA VAL A 71 -15.98 26.61 3.51
C VAL A 71 -15.49 27.04 4.89
N THR A 72 -15.89 26.34 5.96
CA THR A 72 -15.45 26.64 7.32
C THR A 72 -13.98 26.28 7.55
N ASN A 73 -13.53 25.11 7.09
CA ASN A 73 -12.16 24.67 7.26
C ASN A 73 -11.68 23.90 6.02
N ARG A 74 -10.87 24.55 5.19
CA ARG A 74 -10.33 23.95 3.97
C ARG A 74 -9.41 22.75 4.23
N HIS A 75 -8.91 22.53 5.44
CA HIS A 75 -8.08 21.37 5.74
C HIS A 75 -8.83 20.04 5.70
N VAL A 76 -10.17 20.05 5.79
CA VAL A 76 -10.98 18.82 5.72
C VAL A 76 -10.92 18.13 4.36
N VAL A 77 -10.46 18.83 3.31
CA VAL A 77 -10.31 18.27 1.96
C VAL A 77 -8.88 17.85 1.63
N ASN A 78 -7.96 17.86 2.59
CA ASN A 78 -6.58 17.39 2.38
C ASN A 78 -6.47 15.86 2.18
N GLY A 79 -7.60 15.18 2.02
CA GLY A 79 -7.69 13.74 1.86
C GLY A 79 -7.62 12.99 3.20
N SER A 80 -8.03 11.74 3.14
CA SER A 80 -7.89 10.76 4.20
C SER A 80 -7.20 9.57 3.54
N GLY A 81 -6.05 9.14 4.08
CA GLY A 81 -5.20 8.11 3.44
C GLY A 81 -5.85 6.72 3.33
N VAL A 82 -5.03 5.69 3.34
CA VAL A 82 -5.47 4.29 3.44
C VAL A 82 -4.42 3.54 4.24
N ALA A 83 -4.86 2.59 5.08
CA ALA A 83 -3.97 1.65 5.73
C ALA A 83 -4.41 0.22 5.40
N THR A 84 -3.43 -0.66 5.20
CA THR A 84 -3.66 -2.08 4.94
C THR A 84 -2.79 -2.92 5.86
N GLY A 85 -3.33 -4.01 6.37
CA GLY A 85 -2.64 -4.90 7.32
C GLY A 85 -3.48 -6.15 7.55
N ASP A 86 -2.85 -7.25 7.94
CA ASP A 86 -3.54 -8.49 8.33
C ASP A 86 -3.92 -8.37 9.82
N VAL A 87 -5.13 -7.88 10.09
CA VAL A 87 -5.53 -7.46 11.44
C VAL A 87 -6.01 -8.64 12.28
N ASP A 88 -6.55 -9.68 11.65
CA ASP A 88 -7.01 -10.89 12.35
C ASP A 88 -6.11 -12.13 12.16
N GLY A 89 -4.99 -11.98 11.44
CA GLY A 89 -3.95 -13.00 11.30
C GLY A 89 -4.32 -14.12 10.33
N ASP A 90 -5.27 -13.88 9.41
CA ASP A 90 -5.75 -14.87 8.46
C ASP A 90 -4.90 -14.96 7.18
N GLY A 91 -3.90 -14.11 7.05
CA GLY A 91 -2.98 -14.02 5.92
C GLY A 91 -3.50 -13.17 4.76
N LEU A 92 -4.65 -12.52 4.91
CA LEU A 92 -5.23 -11.59 3.93
C LEU A 92 -5.06 -10.14 4.42
N PRO A 93 -4.73 -9.20 3.52
CA PRO A 93 -4.65 -7.81 3.91
C PRO A 93 -6.05 -7.21 4.04
N ASP A 94 -6.38 -6.74 5.24
CA ASP A 94 -7.54 -5.90 5.54
C ASP A 94 -7.29 -4.45 5.14
N VAL A 95 -8.36 -3.65 5.08
CA VAL A 95 -8.31 -2.26 4.61
C VAL A 95 -9.01 -1.34 5.60
N PHE A 96 -8.26 -0.39 6.14
CA PHE A 96 -8.81 0.74 6.91
C PHE A 96 -8.86 2.00 6.04
N LEU A 97 -10.05 2.58 5.95
CA LEU A 97 -10.32 3.82 5.24
C LEU A 97 -10.67 4.91 6.27
N PRO A 98 -9.75 5.85 6.53
CA PRO A 98 -10.03 6.99 7.38
C PRO A 98 -11.07 7.88 6.70
N GLY A 99 -11.99 8.41 7.49
CA GLY A 99 -13.02 9.32 6.99
C GLY A 99 -13.13 10.61 7.79
N MET A 100 -13.72 11.61 7.14
CA MET A 100 -13.85 12.95 7.70
C MET A 100 -15.18 13.15 8.42
N GLU A 101 -16.27 13.36 7.67
CA GLU A 101 -17.59 13.62 8.24
C GLU A 101 -18.35 12.35 8.62
N HIS A 102 -18.17 11.27 7.87
CA HIS A 102 -18.95 10.03 8.02
C HIS A 102 -18.27 8.97 8.89
N GLY A 103 -17.11 9.28 9.46
CA GLY A 103 -16.30 8.34 10.25
C GLY A 103 -15.40 7.47 9.37
N SER A 104 -14.53 6.71 10.04
CA SER A 104 -13.61 5.77 9.38
C SER A 104 -14.20 4.37 9.37
N THR A 105 -13.78 3.54 8.40
CA THR A 105 -14.28 2.17 8.23
C THR A 105 -13.13 1.18 8.16
N LEU A 106 -13.23 0.09 8.90
CA LEU A 106 -12.34 -1.08 8.77
C LEU A 106 -13.07 -2.19 8.02
N TYR A 107 -12.49 -2.62 6.91
CA TYR A 107 -12.95 -3.73 6.10
C TYR A 107 -12.05 -4.94 6.30
N ARG A 108 -12.62 -6.03 6.81
CA ARG A 108 -11.95 -7.33 6.84
C ARG A 108 -12.04 -7.99 5.46
N ASN A 109 -10.91 -8.47 4.95
CA ASN A 109 -10.84 -9.18 3.67
C ASN A 109 -11.32 -10.63 3.84
N GLN A 110 -12.24 -11.06 2.98
CA GLN A 110 -12.76 -12.43 2.98
C GLN A 110 -12.22 -13.26 1.80
N GLY A 111 -11.28 -12.71 1.04
CA GLY A 111 -10.80 -13.27 -0.23
C GLY A 111 -11.65 -12.82 -1.43
N ASP A 112 -11.16 -13.08 -2.64
CA ASP A 112 -11.87 -12.81 -3.90
C ASP A 112 -12.44 -11.38 -4.03
N TRP A 113 -11.73 -10.40 -3.48
CA TRP A 113 -12.13 -8.98 -3.43
C TRP A 113 -13.46 -8.73 -2.68
N GLN A 114 -13.86 -9.67 -1.82
CA GLN A 114 -14.96 -9.52 -0.87
C GLN A 114 -14.43 -9.04 0.47
N PHE A 115 -15.18 -8.14 1.07
CA PHE A 115 -14.85 -7.40 2.28
C PHE A 115 -16.08 -7.23 3.15
N GLU A 116 -15.87 -7.35 4.46
CA GLU A 116 -16.88 -7.14 5.51
C GLU A 116 -16.54 -5.91 6.34
N ASP A 117 -17.52 -5.03 6.56
CA ASP A 117 -17.35 -3.93 7.49
C ASP A 117 -17.35 -4.46 8.94
N VAL A 118 -16.18 -4.43 9.56
CA VAL A 118 -15.96 -4.88 10.94
C VAL A 118 -15.73 -3.70 11.89
N THR A 119 -16.01 -2.46 11.48
CA THR A 119 -15.70 -1.24 12.23
C THR A 119 -16.23 -1.28 13.66
N LEU A 120 -17.47 -1.73 13.85
CA LEU A 120 -18.07 -1.84 15.19
C LEU A 120 -17.53 -3.04 15.97
N LEU A 121 -17.25 -4.15 15.28
CA LEU A 121 -16.69 -5.36 15.90
C LEU A 121 -15.27 -5.13 16.42
N ALA A 122 -14.48 -4.35 15.67
CA ALA A 122 -13.15 -3.89 16.04
C ALA A 122 -13.16 -2.72 17.05
N ASN A 123 -14.34 -2.35 17.57
CA ASN A 123 -14.51 -1.27 18.55
C ASN A 123 -14.00 0.11 18.06
N LEU A 124 -13.98 0.33 16.74
CA LEU A 124 -13.53 1.58 16.10
C LEU A 124 -14.66 2.62 15.96
N GLY A 125 -15.89 2.29 16.37
CA GLY A 125 -17.03 3.21 16.31
C GLY A 125 -16.88 4.50 17.14
N LEU A 126 -15.84 4.59 17.97
CA LEU A 126 -15.51 5.75 18.80
C LEU A 126 -14.30 6.55 18.29
N VAL A 127 -13.65 6.13 17.19
CA VAL A 127 -12.51 6.84 16.61
C VAL A 127 -12.94 8.23 16.14
N ASN A 128 -12.18 9.24 16.55
CA ASN A 128 -12.46 10.66 16.37
C ASN A 128 -12.93 10.98 14.93
N PRO A 129 -14.08 11.67 14.72
CA PRO A 129 -14.43 12.17 13.40
C PRO A 129 -13.30 13.09 12.91
N ARG A 130 -12.93 13.00 11.63
CA ARG A 130 -11.80 13.71 10.97
C ARG A 130 -10.45 13.00 11.03
N ALA A 131 -10.41 11.72 10.67
CA ALA A 131 -9.16 11.01 10.47
C ALA A 131 -8.48 11.43 9.14
N THR A 132 -7.20 11.78 9.21
CA THR A 132 -6.40 12.31 8.08
C THR A 132 -5.38 11.31 7.57
N GLY A 133 -4.84 10.45 8.43
CA GLY A 133 -3.89 9.40 8.07
C GLY A 133 -3.97 8.21 9.01
N ALA A 134 -3.59 7.04 8.53
CA ALA A 134 -3.57 5.82 9.32
C ALA A 134 -2.40 4.91 8.91
N ALA A 135 -1.96 4.07 9.83
CA ALA A 135 -1.01 2.99 9.57
C ALA A 135 -1.28 1.82 10.52
N PHE A 136 -1.07 0.59 10.02
CA PHE A 136 -0.99 -0.60 10.85
C PHE A 136 0.47 -0.90 11.20
N VAL A 137 0.74 -1.18 12.47
CA VAL A 137 2.08 -1.49 12.99
C VAL A 137 1.94 -2.21 14.32
N ASP A 138 2.73 -3.26 14.55
CA ASP A 138 2.89 -3.90 15.86
C ASP A 138 3.82 -3.01 16.73
N VAL A 139 3.23 -2.19 17.60
CA VAL A 139 3.96 -1.16 18.37
C VAL A 139 4.54 -1.75 19.65
N ASP A 140 3.85 -2.69 20.29
CA ASP A 140 4.24 -3.27 21.58
C ASP A 140 4.93 -4.64 21.45
N ALA A 141 5.11 -5.13 20.23
CA ALA A 141 5.79 -6.35 19.87
C ALA A 141 5.09 -7.62 20.40
N ASP A 142 3.76 -7.60 20.49
CA ASP A 142 2.97 -8.76 20.88
C ASP A 142 2.60 -9.68 19.70
N GLY A 143 2.84 -9.21 18.47
CA GLY A 143 2.60 -9.94 17.23
C GLY A 143 1.27 -9.61 16.55
N ASP A 144 0.40 -8.81 17.19
CA ASP A 144 -0.82 -8.30 16.60
C ASP A 144 -0.59 -6.89 16.02
N LEU A 145 -1.31 -6.52 14.95
CA LEU A 145 -1.17 -5.19 14.36
C LEU A 145 -1.99 -4.14 15.11
N ASP A 146 -1.33 -3.10 15.62
CA ASP A 146 -2.01 -1.91 16.14
C ASP A 146 -2.40 -0.93 15.02
N LEU A 147 -3.50 -0.21 15.23
CA LEU A 147 -3.95 0.86 14.34
C LEU A 147 -3.56 2.25 14.90
N PHE A 148 -2.63 2.93 14.23
CA PHE A 148 -2.30 4.32 14.51
C PHE A 148 -3.08 5.26 13.59
N VAL A 149 -3.84 6.20 14.18
CA VAL A 149 -4.67 7.16 13.43
C VAL A 149 -4.29 8.59 13.82
N THR A 150 -4.10 9.44 12.81
CA THR A 150 -3.96 10.89 12.98
C THR A 150 -5.28 11.58 12.61
N SER A 151 -5.61 12.65 13.32
CA SER A 151 -6.85 13.39 13.11
C SER A 151 -6.62 14.89 13.00
N LEU A 152 -7.54 15.57 12.33
CA LEU A 152 -7.62 17.04 12.34
C LEU A 152 -8.17 17.50 13.70
N GLY A 153 -7.36 18.28 14.43
CA GLY A 153 -7.73 18.91 15.70
C GLY A 153 -8.43 20.26 15.55
#